data_AF-A0A4R1FJN3-F1
#
_entry.id   AF-A0A4R1FJN3-F1
#
_cell.length_a   1.000
_cell.length_b   1.000
_cell.length_c   1.000
_cell.angle_alpha   90.00
_cell.angle_beta   90.00
_cell.angle_gamma   90.00
#
_symmetry.space_group_name_H-M   'P 1'
#
loop_
_entity.id
_entity.type
_entity.pdbx_description
1 polymer ?
#
loop_
_entity_poly.entity_id
_entity_poly.type
_entity_poly.pdbx_seq_one_letter_code
_entity_poly.pdbx_strand_id
1 'polypeptide(L)' 'MAYVHSGVRRAAGRLSVADIAAQPGGIEALQSRVHELRSRGVHFAANAIEQEMAALDLPPQG' A
#
# COMPACT_ATOMS: atom_id res chain seq x y z
N MET A 1 8.92 -21.05 4.21
CA MET A 1 9.38 -19.72 4.61
C MET A 1 8.20 -18.97 5.17
N ALA A 2 8.19 -18.75 6.49
CA ALA A 2 7.11 -18.06 7.18
C ALA A 2 7.22 -16.56 6.89
N TYR A 3 6.23 -15.99 6.21
CA TYR A 3 6.06 -14.54 6.12
C TYR A 3 5.75 -14.05 7.54
N VAL A 4 6.77 -13.53 8.22
CA VAL A 4 6.65 -12.92 9.55
C VAL A 4 5.84 -11.64 9.40
N HIS A 5 4.53 -11.81 9.47
CA HIS A 5 3.56 -10.77 9.78
C HIS A 5 3.70 -10.44 11.27
N SER A 6 4.79 -9.77 11.64
CA SER A 6 5.02 -9.33 13.02
C SER A 6 5.49 -7.89 13.03
N GLY A 7 4.51 -6.99 13.10
CA GLY A 7 4.61 -5.77 13.90
C GLY A 7 5.75 -4.81 13.57
N VAL A 8 5.76 -4.23 12.38
CA VAL A 8 6.51 -2.98 12.14
C VAL A 8 5.56 -1.79 12.40
N ARG A 9 5.07 -1.67 13.63
CA ARG A 9 4.65 -0.36 14.13
C ARG A 9 5.84 0.26 14.84
N ARG A 10 6.25 1.41 14.30
CA ARG A 10 7.08 2.49 14.90
C ARG A 10 8.49 2.65 14.34
N ALA A 11 8.56 3.14 13.10
CA ALA A 11 9.37 4.33 12.85
C ALA A 11 8.40 5.52 12.91
N ALA A 12 8.61 6.48 13.82
CA ALA A 12 7.67 7.55 14.21
C ALA A 12 7.35 8.61 13.13
N GLY A 13 7.32 8.22 11.85
CA GLY A 13 6.96 9.08 10.72
C GLY A 13 6.76 8.33 9.39
N ARG A 14 6.69 6.99 9.39
CA ARG A 14 6.40 6.21 8.18
C ARG A 14 5.02 5.59 8.30
N LEU A 15 4.08 6.08 7.49
CA LEU A 15 2.75 5.49 7.33
C LEU A 15 2.87 4.22 6.48
N SER A 16 2.36 3.10 6.98
CA SER A 16 2.26 1.86 6.19
C SER A 16 1.03 1.88 5.29
N VAL A 17 0.97 0.99 4.29
CA VAL A 17 -0.22 0.80 3.45
C VAL A 17 -1.45 0.46 4.30
N ALA A 18 -1.28 -0.36 5.35
CA ALA A 18 -2.36 -0.69 6.28
C ALA A 18 -2.85 0.54 7.08
N ASP A 19 -1.93 1.39 7.55
CA ASP A 19 -2.30 2.61 8.27
C ASP A 19 -3.01 3.63 7.37
N ILE A 20 -2.66 3.66 6.08
CA ILE A 20 -3.33 4.51 5.09
C ILE A 20 -4.71 3.94 4.77
N ALA A 21 -4.80 2.65 4.47
CA ALA A 21 -6.07 1.98 4.15
C ALA A 21 -7.10 2.01 5.28
N ALA A 22 -6.65 2.08 6.55
CA ALA A 22 -7.52 2.23 7.71
C ALA A 22 -8.16 3.63 7.83
N GLN A 23 -7.69 4.62 7.08
CA GLN A 23 -8.27 5.96 7.06
C GLN A 23 -9.45 6.03 6.07
N PRO A 24 -10.47 6.86 6.34
CA PRO A 24 -11.53 7.13 5.37
C PRO A 24 -10.94 7.68 4.06
N GLY A 25 -11.25 7.03 2.92
CA GLY A 25 -10.68 7.40 1.63
C GLY A 25 -9.24 6.94 1.38
N GLY A 26 -8.68 6.12 2.28
CA GLY A 26 -7.28 5.69 2.21
C GLY A 26 -6.98 4.73 1.07
N ILE A 27 -7.95 3.88 0.72
CA ILE A 27 -7.81 2.93 -0.40
C ILE A 27 -7.74 3.69 -1.73
N GLU A 28 -8.60 4.68 -1.90
CA GLU A 28 -8.63 5.58 -3.05
C GLU A 28 -7.33 6.39 -3.16
N ALA A 29 -6.81 6.88 -2.03
CA ALA A 29 -5.53 7.59 -1.98
C ALA A 29 -4.35 6.69 -2.41
N LEU A 30 -4.31 5.44 -1.94
CA LEU A 30 -3.30 4.46 -2.34
C LEU A 30 -3.36 4.15 -3.83
N GLN A 31 -4.57 4.00 -4.38
CA GLN A 31 -4.76 3.72 -5.81
C GLN A 31 -4.40 4.90 -6.69
N SER A 32 -4.77 6.12 -6.28
CA SER A 32 -4.33 7.35 -6.96
C SER A 32 -2.81 7.43 -6.99
N ARG A 33 -2.15 7.06 -5.88
CA ARG A 33 -0.69 7.02 -5.80
C ARG A 33 -0.08 5.96 -6.71
N VAL A 34 -0.65 4.76 -6.78
CA VAL A 34 -0.23 3.70 -7.71
C VAL A 34 -0.33 4.19 -9.16
N HIS A 35 -1.44 4.83 -9.52
CA HIS A 35 -1.66 5.38 -10.85
C HIS A 35 -0.61 6.45 -11.19
N GLU A 36 -0.35 7.39 -10.28
CA GLU A 36 0.67 8.43 -10.45
C GLU A 36 2.07 7.81 -10.64
N LEU A 37 2.44 6.81 -9.82
CA LEU A 37 3.73 6.12 -9.93
C LEU A 37 3.88 5.42 -11.28
N ARG A 38 2.82 4.78 -11.79
CA ARG A 38 2.83 4.15 -13.13
C ARG A 38 2.94 5.19 -14.24
N SER A 39 2.21 6.29 -14.15
CA SER A 39 2.31 7.41 -15.10
C SER A 39 3.72 8.01 -15.14
N ARG A 40 4.42 8.01 -13.99
CA ARG A 40 5.81 8.46 -13.86
C ARG A 40 6.85 7.39 -14.22
N GLY A 41 6.44 6.19 -14.62
CA GLY A 41 7.33 5.07 -14.93
C GLY A 41 8.01 4.41 -13.72
N VAL A 42 7.58 4.72 -12.50
CA VAL A 42 8.12 4.15 -11.25
C VAL A 42 7.38 2.85 -10.91
N HIS A 43 7.54 1.84 -11.77
CA HIS A 43 6.81 0.57 -11.67
C HIS A 43 7.14 -0.21 -10.41
N PHE A 44 8.37 -0.15 -9.91
CA PHE A 44 8.77 -0.86 -8.70
C PHE A 44 7.98 -0.41 -7.46
N ALA A 45 7.84 0.91 -7.27
CA ALA A 45 7.09 1.44 -6.12
C ALA A 45 5.58 1.19 -6.27
N ALA A 46 5.05 1.28 -7.49
CA ALA A 46 3.65 0.96 -7.77
C ALA A 46 3.34 -0.52 -7.41
N ASN A 47 4.16 -1.44 -7.91
CA ASN A 47 3.99 -2.88 -7.67
C ASN A 47 4.12 -3.23 -6.18
N ALA A 48 5.02 -2.58 -5.44
CA ALA A 48 5.17 -2.79 -4.01
C ALA A 48 3.89 -2.43 -3.24
N ILE A 49 3.27 -1.29 -3.56
CA ILE A 49 2.00 -0.87 -2.94
C ILE A 49 0.87 -1.83 -3.33
N GLU A 50 0.75 -2.21 -4.59
CA GLU A 50 -0.27 -3.16 -5.05
C GLU A 50 -0.13 -4.53 -4.36
N GLN A 51 1.10 -5.01 -4.18
CA GLN A 51 1.37 -6.27 -3.50
C GLN A 51 1.03 -6.19 -2.01
N GLU A 52 1.36 -5.09 -1.33
CA GLU A 52 0.96 -4.87 0.06
C GLU A 52 -0.56 -4.75 0.20
N MET A 53 -1.24 -4.05 -0.72
CA MET A 53 -2.71 -3.96 -0.73
C MET A 53 -3.36 -5.32 -0.94
N ALA A 54 -2.84 -6.13 -1.87
CA ALA A 54 -3.32 -7.49 -2.12
C ALA A 54 -3.08 -8.41 -0.91
N ALA A 55 -1.96 -8.27 -0.22
CA ALA A 55 -1.66 -9.03 0.99
C ALA A 55 -2.56 -8.65 2.19
N LEU A 56 -3.22 -7.50 2.12
CA LEU A 56 -4.19 -7.02 3.12
C LEU A 56 -5.64 -7.31 2.71
N ASP A 57 -5.87 -8.07 1.63
CA ASP A 57 -7.19 -8.34 1.04
C ASP A 57 -8.01 -7.06 0.78
N LEU A 58 -7.32 -5.95 0.49
CA LEU A 58 -7.99 -4.69 0.14
C LEU A 58 -8.53 -4.79 -1.28
N PRO A 59 -9.79 -4.40 -1.53
CA PRO A 59 -10.38 -4.54 -2.85
C PRO A 59 -9.60 -3.70 -3.88
N PRO A 60 -9.04 -4.31 -4.94
CA PRO A 60 -8.70 -3.56 -6.13
C PRO A 60 -10.02 -3.06 -6.72
N GLN A 61 -10.18 -1.75 -6.92
CA GLN A 61 -11.36 -1.29 -7.66
C GLN A 61 -11.21 -1.82 -9.09
N GLY A 62 -12.30 -2.38 -9.60
CA GLY A 62 -12.37 -3.05 -10.90
C GLY A 62 -11.93 -2.22 -12.09
#